data_AF-A0AAU5D1I6-F1
#
_entry.id   AF-A0AAU5D1I6-F1
#
_cell.length_a   1.000
_cell.length_b   1.000
_cell.length_c   1.000
_cell.angle_alpha   90.00
_cell.angle_beta   90.00
_cell.angle_gamma   90.00
#
_symmetry.space_group_name_H-M   'P 1'
#
loop_
_entity.id
_entity.type
_entity.pdbx_description
1 polymer ?
#
loop_
_entity_poly.entity_id
_entity_poly.type
_entity_poly.pdbx_seq_one_letter_code
_entity_poly.pdbx_strand_id
1 'polypeptide(L)'
;MKRQTLGRYVCAVKALVPPATRLLLLRAAGVVDLDLWEHVMQVPVLRCGLETHDGPHWTLLYEAADSTCCWLRWEDGSPTGRVAALPECPASLDASTPCELFRMHPGGHTWEVTDPDDELWNAVMPVFCEMYGAGHRGPVKRAEDVDADLD
;
A
#
# COMPACT_ATOMS: atom_id res chain seq x y z
N MET A 1 7.91 -27.27 -14.73
CA MET A 1 7.09 -27.22 -13.49
C MET A 1 5.81 -26.47 -13.82
N LYS A 2 4.64 -27.12 -13.70
CA LYS A 2 3.35 -26.48 -13.94
C LYS A 2 2.98 -25.70 -12.67
N ARG A 3 2.94 -24.36 -12.74
CA ARG A 3 2.47 -23.51 -11.64
C ARG A 3 1.02 -23.91 -11.32
N GLN A 4 0.75 -24.29 -10.08
CA GLN A 4 -0.60 -24.55 -9.59
C GLN A 4 -1.37 -23.22 -9.61
N THR A 5 -2.50 -23.18 -10.32
CA THR A 5 -3.46 -22.08 -10.26
C THR A 5 -4.25 -22.21 -8.96
N LEU A 6 -3.67 -21.73 -7.87
CA LEU A 6 -4.42 -21.41 -6.66
C LEU A 6 -5.05 -20.03 -6.91
N GLY A 7 -6.38 -19.89 -6.85
CA GLY A 7 -7.13 -18.61 -6.76
C GLY A 7 -6.78 -17.49 -7.76
N ARG A 8 -7.50 -16.37 -7.68
CA ARG A 8 -7.04 -15.10 -8.27
C ARG A 8 -6.43 -14.30 -7.12
N TYR A 9 -5.11 -14.27 -7.03
CA TYR A 9 -4.41 -13.58 -5.93
C TYR A 9 -3.71 -12.33 -6.41
N VAL A 10 -3.56 -11.36 -5.51
CA VAL A 10 -2.77 -10.16 -5.78
C VAL A 10 -1.31 -10.54 -5.98
N CYS A 11 -0.61 -9.80 -6.84
CA CYS A 11 0.78 -10.03 -7.20
C CYS A 11 1.71 -9.83 -6.00
N ALA A 12 1.46 -8.80 -5.18
CA ALA A 12 2.14 -8.52 -3.91
C ALA A 12 3.67 -8.36 -3.98
N VAL A 13 4.29 -8.38 -5.17
CA VAL A 13 5.72 -8.12 -5.33
C VAL A 13 6.04 -6.76 -4.73
N LYS A 14 7.12 -6.69 -3.94
CA LYS A 14 7.48 -5.52 -3.16
C LYS A 14 8.48 -4.65 -3.91
N ALA A 15 8.30 -3.33 -3.79
CA ALA A 15 9.30 -2.35 -4.18
C ALA A 15 9.84 -1.62 -2.94
N LEU A 16 11.16 -1.61 -2.81
CA LEU A 16 11.88 -0.80 -1.83
C LEU A 16 12.29 0.51 -2.49
N VAL A 17 11.38 1.47 -2.47
CA VAL A 17 11.68 2.84 -2.89
C VAL A 17 11.86 3.69 -1.64
N PRO A 18 13.07 4.22 -1.36
CA PRO A 18 13.28 5.09 -0.20
C PRO A 18 12.37 6.32 -0.25
N PRO A 19 11.90 6.85 0.90
CA PRO A 19 11.02 8.02 0.94
C PRO A 19 11.55 9.22 0.13
N ALA A 20 12.84 9.54 0.26
CA ALA A 20 13.47 10.60 -0.53
C ALA A 20 13.36 10.37 -2.05
N THR A 21 13.48 9.10 -2.49
CA THR A 21 13.31 8.76 -3.91
C THR A 21 11.86 8.93 -4.36
N ARG A 22 10.87 8.56 -3.53
CA ARG A 22 9.45 8.78 -3.84
C ARG A 22 9.12 10.26 -3.99
N LEU A 23 9.64 11.12 -3.10
CA LEU A 23 9.49 12.57 -3.20
C LEU A 23 10.05 13.11 -4.50
N LEU A 24 11.27 12.70 -4.87
CA LEU A 24 11.90 13.14 -6.12
C LEU A 24 11.09 12.69 -7.34
N LEU A 25 10.57 11.47 -7.33
CA LEU A 25 9.74 10.96 -8.42
C LEU A 25 8.41 11.72 -8.53
N LEU A 26 7.73 12.01 -7.42
CA LEU A 26 6.48 12.78 -7.40
C LEU A 26 6.70 14.24 -7.83
N ARG A 27 7.78 14.88 -7.35
CA ARG A 27 8.18 16.22 -7.79
C ARG A 27 8.49 16.26 -9.29
N ALA A 28 9.20 15.25 -9.79
CA ALA A 28 9.50 15.12 -11.22
C ALA A 28 8.23 14.90 -12.06
N ALA A 29 7.19 14.27 -11.49
CA ALA A 29 5.87 14.15 -12.08
C ALA A 29 5.02 15.42 -11.99
N GLY A 30 5.55 16.51 -11.42
CA GLY A 30 4.86 17.79 -11.29
C GLY A 30 3.94 17.90 -10.07
N VAL A 31 3.97 16.92 -9.15
CA VAL A 31 3.19 16.97 -7.92
C VAL A 31 3.76 18.06 -7.00
N VAL A 32 2.94 19.07 -6.76
CA VAL A 32 3.23 20.22 -5.88
C VAL A 32 2.21 20.29 -4.76
N ASP A 33 2.26 19.28 -3.89
CA ASP A 33 1.50 19.25 -2.63
C ASP A 33 2.41 19.63 -1.45
N LEU A 34 1.85 20.37 -0.48
CA LEU A 34 2.51 20.76 0.77
C LEU A 34 2.57 19.58 1.75
N ASP A 35 1.61 18.66 1.69
CA ASP A 35 1.51 17.49 2.59
C ASP A 35 2.17 16.22 2.04
N LEU A 36 2.87 16.36 0.90
CA LEU A 36 3.56 15.26 0.20
C LEU A 36 4.55 14.50 1.11
N TRP A 37 5.19 15.21 2.04
CA TRP A 37 6.14 14.60 2.97
C TRP A 37 5.48 13.59 3.91
N GLU A 38 4.32 13.94 4.47
CA GLU A 38 3.59 13.05 5.37
C GLU A 38 3.13 11.79 4.62
N HIS A 39 2.56 11.99 3.42
CA HIS A 39 2.10 10.90 2.55
C HIS A 39 3.20 9.89 2.23
N VAL A 40 4.38 10.39 1.85
CA VAL A 40 5.50 9.54 1.42
C VAL A 40 6.11 8.75 2.58
N MET A 41 5.99 9.23 3.82
CA MET A 41 6.58 8.57 4.99
C MET A 41 5.69 7.48 5.60
N GLN A 42 4.39 7.45 5.30
CA GLN A 42 3.43 6.53 5.93
C GLN A 42 3.55 5.07 5.48
N VAL A 43 3.98 4.81 4.23
CA VAL A 43 4.01 3.45 3.66
C VAL A 43 5.46 2.96 3.51
N PRO A 44 6.01 2.17 4.44
CA PRO A 44 7.44 1.82 4.38
C PRO A 44 7.79 0.94 3.17
N VAL A 45 6.84 0.14 2.67
CA VAL A 45 7.04 -0.81 1.56
C VAL A 45 5.87 -0.72 0.59
N LEU A 46 6.17 -0.54 -0.69
CA LEU A 46 5.18 -0.53 -1.76
C LEU A 46 4.97 -1.97 -2.28
N ARG A 47 3.72 -2.33 -2.64
CA ARG A 47 3.35 -3.68 -3.12
C ARG A 47 2.58 -3.58 -4.43
N CYS A 48 2.79 -4.53 -5.33
CA CYS A 48 2.00 -4.60 -6.57
C CYS A 48 0.55 -4.97 -6.26
N GLY A 49 -0.39 -4.11 -6.65
CA GLY A 49 -1.84 -4.31 -6.42
C GLY A 49 -2.57 -5.08 -7.54
N LEU A 50 -1.87 -5.44 -8.62
CA LEU A 50 -2.49 -6.18 -9.73
C LEU A 50 -2.72 -7.65 -9.37
N GLU A 51 -3.68 -8.31 -10.03
CA GLU A 51 -3.77 -9.77 -10.03
C GLU A 51 -2.45 -10.39 -10.48
N THR A 52 -2.08 -11.55 -9.93
CA THR A 52 -0.86 -12.30 -10.27
C THR A 52 -0.63 -12.30 -11.77
N HIS A 53 0.50 -11.73 -12.16
CA HIS A 53 0.82 -11.47 -13.56
C HIS A 53 2.31 -11.65 -13.82
N ASP A 54 2.65 -11.78 -15.10
CA ASP A 54 4.01 -11.58 -15.58
C ASP A 54 4.14 -10.15 -16.11
N GLY A 55 5.33 -9.54 -16.00
CA GLY A 55 5.62 -8.20 -16.51
C GLY A 55 5.70 -7.13 -15.42
N PRO A 56 5.53 -5.84 -15.78
CA PRO A 56 5.80 -4.74 -14.87
C PRO A 56 4.77 -4.64 -13.76
N HIS A 57 5.26 -4.36 -12.57
CA HIS A 57 4.48 -4.16 -11.36
C HIS A 57 4.01 -2.72 -11.22
N TRP A 58 2.87 -2.55 -10.54
CA TRP A 58 2.24 -1.25 -10.35
C TRP A 58 1.65 -1.10 -8.96
N THR A 59 1.80 0.10 -8.38
CA THR A 59 1.12 0.51 -7.15
C THR A 59 0.70 1.96 -7.25
N LEU A 60 -0.37 2.33 -6.54
CA LEU A 60 -0.64 3.73 -6.24
C LEU A 60 0.51 4.27 -5.40
N LEU A 61 1.05 5.43 -5.79
CA LEU A 61 2.12 6.12 -5.07
C LEU A 61 1.58 7.36 -4.36
N TYR A 62 0.62 8.04 -4.98
CA TYR A 62 0.02 9.25 -4.45
C TYR A 62 -1.30 9.53 -5.18
N GLU A 63 -2.33 9.94 -4.45
CA GLU A 63 -3.60 10.42 -4.98
C GLU A 63 -3.68 11.92 -4.70
N ALA A 64 -3.83 12.73 -5.75
CA ALA A 64 -4.02 14.17 -5.62
C ALA A 64 -5.47 14.51 -5.28
N ALA A 65 -5.67 15.66 -4.63
CA ALA A 65 -7.00 16.15 -4.26
C ALA A 65 -7.93 16.41 -5.46
N ASP A 66 -7.41 16.50 -6.68
CA ASP A 66 -8.18 16.67 -7.93
C ASP A 66 -8.49 15.34 -8.65
N SER A 67 -8.35 14.21 -7.94
CA SER A 67 -8.51 12.85 -8.47
C SER A 67 -7.47 12.44 -9.52
N THR A 68 -6.34 13.19 -9.64
CA THR A 68 -5.18 12.74 -10.41
C THR A 68 -4.35 11.76 -9.58
N CYS A 69 -4.27 10.51 -10.01
CA CYS A 69 -3.44 9.49 -9.37
C CYS A 69 -2.06 9.35 -10.02
N CYS A 70 -1.04 9.27 -9.19
CA CYS A 70 0.33 8.93 -9.56
C CYS A 70 0.64 7.49 -9.19
N TRP A 71 1.06 6.72 -10.18
CA TRP A 71 1.34 5.29 -10.04
C TRP A 71 2.83 5.03 -10.21
N LEU A 72 3.38 4.20 -9.34
CA LEU A 72 4.74 3.69 -9.50
C LEU A 72 4.70 2.42 -10.35
N ARG A 73 5.52 2.37 -11.40
CA ARG A 73 5.82 1.19 -12.22
C ARG A 73 7.23 0.69 -11.96
N TRP A 74 7.43 -0.60 -11.74
CA TRP A 74 8.77 -1.19 -11.64
C TRP A 74 8.85 -2.58 -12.27
N GLU A 75 10.07 -3.04 -12.55
CA GLU A 75 10.37 -4.40 -13.01
C GLU A 75 11.01 -5.18 -11.86
N ASP A 76 10.98 -6.51 -11.93
CA ASP A 76 11.67 -7.37 -10.96
C ASP A 76 13.16 -7.02 -10.84
N GLY A 77 13.62 -6.84 -9.60
CA GLY A 77 15.02 -6.50 -9.31
C GLY A 77 15.43 -5.08 -9.71
N SER A 78 14.52 -4.25 -10.22
CA SER A 78 14.82 -2.84 -10.51
C SER A 78 14.82 -2.00 -9.22
N PRO A 79 15.92 -1.31 -8.88
CA PRO A 79 15.98 -0.44 -7.71
C PRO A 79 15.23 0.88 -7.92
N THR A 80 14.89 1.22 -9.17
CA THR A 80 14.22 2.46 -9.55
C THR A 80 12.94 2.17 -10.31
N GLY A 81 11.83 2.70 -9.81
CA GLY A 81 10.57 2.72 -10.53
C GLY A 81 10.43 3.99 -11.38
N ARG A 82 9.42 3.98 -12.25
CA ARG A 82 8.98 5.15 -13.02
C ARG A 82 7.61 5.57 -12.51
N VAL A 83 7.35 6.87 -12.41
CA VAL A 83 6.03 7.38 -12.06
C VAL A 83 5.26 7.72 -13.34
N ALA A 84 3.98 7.36 -13.35
CA ALA A 84 3.04 7.76 -14.39
C ALA A 84 1.78 8.33 -13.75
N ALA A 85 1.29 9.45 -14.26
CA ALA A 85 -0.04 9.95 -13.94
C ALA A 85 -1.05 9.18 -14.79
N LEU A 86 -1.90 8.37 -14.15
CA LEU A 86 -2.95 7.59 -14.82
C LEU A 86 -4.27 7.81 -14.09
N PRO A 87 -5.39 7.94 -14.81
CA PRO A 87 -6.70 8.00 -14.18
C PRO A 87 -6.98 6.72 -13.38
N GLU A 88 -7.83 6.82 -12.37
CA GLU A 88 -8.33 5.65 -11.66
C GLU A 88 -9.26 4.79 -12.52
N CYS A 89 -9.40 3.53 -12.12
CA CYS A 89 -10.37 2.60 -12.67
C CYS A 89 -11.79 3.12 -12.36
N PRO A 90 -12.67 3.23 -13.37
CA PRO A 90 -14.03 3.73 -13.15
C PRO A 90 -14.96 2.67 -12.54
N ALA A 91 -14.48 1.44 -12.35
CA ALA A 91 -15.29 0.35 -11.83
C ALA A 91 -15.43 0.46 -10.31
N SER A 92 -16.61 0.12 -9.81
CA SER A 92 -16.87 -0.03 -8.39
C SER A 92 -17.77 -1.24 -8.16
N LEU A 93 -17.60 -1.92 -7.02
CA LEU A 93 -18.48 -3.03 -6.63
C LEU A 93 -19.87 -2.50 -6.23
N ASP A 94 -19.88 -1.36 -5.54
CA ASP A 94 -21.06 -0.60 -5.14
C ASP A 94 -20.76 0.91 -5.15
N ALA A 95 -21.65 1.73 -4.60
CA ALA A 95 -21.47 3.19 -4.56
C ALA A 95 -20.31 3.66 -3.66
N SER A 96 -19.77 2.79 -2.81
CA SER A 96 -18.76 3.08 -1.78
C SER A 96 -17.44 2.34 -1.93
N THR A 97 -17.38 1.28 -2.74
CA THR A 97 -16.18 0.46 -2.92
C THR A 97 -15.65 0.57 -4.35
N PRO A 98 -14.84 1.61 -4.65
CA PRO A 98 -14.19 1.75 -5.95
C PRO A 98 -13.03 0.77 -6.12
N CYS A 99 -12.62 0.56 -7.37
CA CYS A 99 -11.42 -0.22 -7.67
C CYS A 99 -10.19 0.65 -7.45
N GLU A 100 -9.29 0.23 -6.57
CA GLU A 100 -8.06 0.99 -6.20
C GLU A 100 -6.92 0.83 -7.22
N LEU A 101 -7.24 0.58 -8.49
CA LEU A 101 -6.27 0.38 -9.57
C LEU A 101 -6.43 1.44 -10.66
N PHE A 102 -5.41 1.60 -11.50
CA PHE A 102 -5.47 2.56 -12.61
C PHE A 102 -6.42 2.09 -13.72
N ARG A 103 -6.92 3.04 -14.50
CA ARG A 103 -7.76 2.79 -15.67
C ARG A 103 -7.08 1.83 -16.65
N MET A 104 -7.82 0.82 -17.10
CA MET A 104 -7.33 -0.25 -17.99
C MET A 104 -6.21 -1.09 -17.37
N HIS A 105 -6.18 -1.24 -16.04
CA HIS A 105 -5.33 -2.23 -15.40
C HIS A 105 -5.63 -3.65 -15.93
N PRO A 106 -4.60 -4.51 -16.05
CA PRO A 106 -4.83 -5.92 -16.38
C PRO A 106 -5.42 -6.67 -15.17
N GLY A 107 -5.99 -7.85 -15.45
CA GLY A 107 -6.53 -8.73 -14.41
C GLY A 107 -7.85 -8.25 -13.81
N GLY A 108 -8.19 -8.82 -12.66
CA GLY A 108 -9.43 -8.54 -11.95
C GLY A 108 -9.43 -7.22 -11.19
N HIS A 109 -10.62 -6.76 -10.86
CA HIS A 109 -10.79 -5.63 -9.94
C HIS A 109 -10.41 -6.04 -8.51
N THR A 110 -10.13 -5.06 -7.65
CA THR A 110 -9.64 -5.29 -6.28
C THR A 110 -10.55 -6.20 -5.45
N TRP A 111 -11.87 -6.15 -5.66
CA TRP A 111 -12.83 -7.04 -5.00
C TRP A 111 -12.92 -8.46 -5.60
N GLU A 112 -12.34 -8.71 -6.77
CA GLU A 112 -12.34 -10.02 -7.43
C GLU A 112 -11.07 -10.83 -7.14
N VAL A 113 -10.09 -10.21 -6.49
CA VAL A 113 -8.74 -10.73 -6.30
C VAL A 113 -8.46 -10.77 -4.80
N THR A 114 -7.98 -11.91 -4.33
CA THR A 114 -7.66 -12.11 -2.91
C THR A 114 -6.27 -11.54 -2.60
N ASP A 115 -6.15 -10.67 -1.60
CA ASP A 115 -4.87 -10.35 -0.98
C ASP A 115 -4.61 -11.29 0.22
N PRO A 116 -3.59 -12.17 0.15
CA PRO A 116 -3.25 -13.05 1.27
C PRO A 116 -2.90 -12.31 2.57
N ASP A 117 -2.38 -11.09 2.49
CA ASP A 117 -2.06 -10.30 3.68
C ASP A 117 -3.35 -9.84 4.37
N ASP A 118 -4.40 -9.49 3.61
CA ASP A 118 -5.72 -9.14 4.16
C ASP A 118 -6.41 -10.36 4.77
N GLU A 119 -6.32 -11.53 4.13
CA GLU A 119 -6.83 -12.78 4.72
C GLU A 119 -6.15 -13.10 6.05
N LEU A 120 -4.82 -12.95 6.10
CA LEU A 120 -4.04 -13.15 7.32
C LEU A 120 -4.45 -12.16 8.41
N TRP A 121 -4.57 -10.88 8.07
CA TRP A 121 -4.99 -9.86 9.03
C TRP A 121 -6.39 -10.11 9.54
N ASN A 122 -7.36 -10.43 8.68
CA ASN A 122 -8.73 -10.75 9.10
C ASN A 122 -8.78 -11.99 10.00
N ALA A 123 -7.92 -12.98 9.78
CA ALA A 123 -7.82 -14.17 10.63
C ALA A 123 -7.18 -13.88 11.99
N VAL A 124 -6.17 -12.99 12.04
CA VAL A 124 -5.39 -12.71 13.27
C VAL A 124 -6.00 -11.57 14.10
N MET A 125 -6.68 -10.61 13.47
CA MET A 125 -7.21 -9.42 14.14
C MET A 125 -8.07 -9.72 15.37
N PRO A 126 -8.99 -10.71 15.36
CA PRO A 126 -9.77 -11.04 16.55
C PRO A 126 -8.89 -11.45 17.74
N VAL A 127 -7.87 -12.28 17.50
CA VAL A 127 -6.92 -12.73 18.52
C VAL A 127 -6.03 -11.58 18.98
N PHE A 128 -5.59 -10.71 18.06
CA PHE A 128 -4.81 -9.53 18.39
C PHE A 128 -5.61 -8.56 19.29
N CYS A 129 -6.88 -8.31 18.99
CA CYS A 129 -7.76 -7.49 19.82
C CYS A 129 -8.02 -8.11 21.20
N GLU A 130 -8.14 -9.43 21.28
CA GLU A 130 -8.28 -10.15 22.56
C GLU A 130 -7.01 -10.02 23.42
N MET A 131 -5.83 -10.16 22.79
CA MET A 131 -4.54 -10.13 23.49
C MET A 131 -4.09 -8.72 23.89
N TYR A 132 -4.40 -7.70 23.09
CA TYR A 132 -3.88 -6.33 23.28
C TYR A 132 -4.96 -5.27 23.54
N GLY A 133 -6.24 -5.64 23.49
CA GLY A 133 -7.38 -4.76 23.72
C GLY A 133 -7.60 -3.73 22.60
N ALA A 134 -8.85 -3.46 22.23
CA ALA A 134 -9.22 -2.45 21.23
C ALA A 134 -9.00 -0.98 21.68
N GLY A 135 -8.12 -0.71 22.66
CA GLY A 135 -8.08 0.58 23.35
C GLY A 135 -6.87 0.87 24.24
N HIS A 136 -5.66 0.42 23.90
CA HIS A 136 -4.45 0.89 24.61
C HIS A 136 -4.05 2.32 24.21
N ARG A 137 -4.82 3.32 24.67
CA ARG A 137 -4.21 4.53 25.24
C ARG A 137 -4.06 4.32 26.75
N GLY A 138 -3.21 3.36 27.13
CA GLY A 138 -2.59 3.44 28.46
C GLY A 138 -1.66 4.66 28.48
N PRO A 139 -1.50 5.36 29.61
CA PRO A 139 -0.58 6.49 29.66
C PRO A 139 0.81 5.97 29.29
N VAL A 140 1.41 6.57 28.26
CA VAL A 140 2.84 6.42 28.01
C VAL A 140 3.52 6.97 29.25
N LYS A 141 4.00 6.10 30.15
CA LYS A 141 4.88 6.53 31.23
C LYS A 141 6.08 7.18 30.56
N ARG A 142 6.40 8.42 30.97
CA ARG A 142 7.64 9.02 30.48
C ARG A 142 8.80 8.21 31.05
N ALA A 143 9.92 8.20 30.34
CA ALA A 143 11.14 7.54 30.81
C ALA A 143 11.63 8.05 32.19
N GLU A 144 11.05 9.16 32.68
CA GLU A 144 11.31 9.81 33.96
C GLU A 144 10.71 9.04 35.16
N ASP A 145 9.77 8.10 34.94
CA ASP A 145 9.02 7.42 36.01
C ASP A 145 9.59 6.03 36.40
N VAL A 146 10.79 5.66 35.94
CA VAL A 146 11.34 4.29 36.10
C VAL A 146 12.28 4.17 37.32
N ASP A 147 12.70 5.27 37.94
CA ASP A 147 13.73 5.25 39.00
C ASP A 147 13.18 5.25 40.44
N ALA A 148 11.87 5.06 40.66
CA ALA A 148 11.27 5.14 42.00
C ALA A 148 11.09 3.81 42.75
N ASP A 149 11.42 2.66 42.14
CA ASP A 149 11.15 1.33 42.73
C ASP A 149 12.43 0.52 43.05
N LEU A 150 13.52 1.19 43.43
CA LEU A 150 14.69 0.53 44.02
C LEU A 150 15.04 1.17 45.37
N ASP A 151 14.29 0.79 46.40
CA ASP A 151 14.72 0.76 47.81
C ASP A 151 14.16 -0.51 48.48
#